data_AF-A0A0D0MYH3-F1
#
_entry.id   AF-A0A0D0MYH3-F1
#
_cell.length_a   1.000
_cell.length_b   1.000
_cell.length_c   1.000
_cell.angle_alpha   90.00
_cell.angle_beta   90.00
_cell.angle_gamma   90.00
#
_symmetry.space_group_name_H-M   'P 1'
#
loop_
_entity.id
_entity.type
_entity.pdbx_description
1 polymer ?
#
loop_
_entity_poly.entity_id
_entity_poly.type
_entity_poly.pdbx_seq_one_letter_code
_entity_poly.pdbx_strand_id
1 'polypeptide(L)'
;MEKINTLLEQHRRWLSQSGDMTAQELAYIDEDLASDSLGGLDNVADSLGMLATYYGVQGEVAISDRDPAGWEHVSRSMMYRYWALMLKAKAFSKTSFLQGVKTVPNLTNQLSLAGCLLAGLIVADRRDLAASVADVLAGMLAINGAVDASYLEQRRFEPFMLWLYSVYSQGETLPEIKSMNLGVYQEVINEWSNEQGLAQALEKLCKYHLSNFEDSGGAWDPEFKYAPFDLLPLEIHAIFRVRQQLGLTTPVVSSPLLFAEAAELESVGIISDQLVERVEAAYEGFFVL
;
A
#
# COMPACT_ATOMS: atom_id res chain seq x y z
N MET A 1 -19.06 6.07 -10.66
CA MET A 1 -18.94 5.70 -12.08
C MET A 1 -18.22 6.78 -12.88
N GLU A 2 -18.73 8.01 -13.00
CA GLU A 2 -18.08 9.06 -13.81
C GLU A 2 -16.61 9.29 -13.42
N LYS A 3 -16.31 9.53 -12.14
CA LYS A 3 -14.93 9.71 -11.65
C LYS A 3 -14.01 8.51 -11.94
N ILE A 4 -14.50 7.29 -11.72
CA ILE A 4 -13.75 6.04 -11.96
C ILE A 4 -13.40 5.91 -13.45
N ASN A 5 -14.37 6.17 -14.32
CA ASN A 5 -14.16 6.12 -15.77
C ASN A 5 -13.15 7.17 -16.23
N THR A 6 -13.22 8.40 -15.69
CA THR A 6 -12.24 9.45 -15.97
C THR A 6 -10.83 9.03 -15.58
N LEU A 7 -10.64 8.45 -14.38
CA LEU A 7 -9.32 8.00 -13.94
C LEU A 7 -8.81 6.84 -14.82
N LEU A 8 -9.65 5.86 -15.16
CA LEU A 8 -9.30 4.79 -16.10
C LEU A 8 -8.87 5.34 -17.48
N GLU A 9 -9.52 6.37 -18.00
CA GLU A 9 -9.10 7.03 -19.25
C GLU A 9 -7.75 7.74 -19.12
N GLN A 10 -7.48 8.37 -17.97
CA GLN A 10 -6.17 8.96 -17.68
C GLN A 10 -5.09 7.87 -17.61
N HIS A 11 -5.37 6.74 -16.95
CA HIS A 11 -4.50 5.57 -16.84
C HIS A 11 -4.14 5.01 -18.22
N ARG A 12 -5.13 4.82 -19.10
CA ARG A 12 -4.90 4.39 -20.50
C ARG A 12 -4.04 5.37 -21.28
N ARG A 13 -4.30 6.67 -21.13
CA ARG A 13 -3.52 7.71 -21.80
C ARG A 13 -2.07 7.71 -21.32
N TRP A 14 -1.86 7.61 -20.01
CA TRP A 14 -0.53 7.55 -19.43
C TRP A 14 0.24 6.32 -19.91
N LEU A 15 -0.36 5.12 -19.89
CA LEU A 15 0.26 3.90 -20.42
C LEU A 15 0.71 4.03 -21.88
N SER A 16 -0.10 4.68 -22.72
CA SER A 16 0.25 4.91 -24.13
C SER A 16 1.47 5.83 -24.33
N GLN A 17 1.86 6.58 -23.31
CA GLN A 17 2.97 7.53 -23.32
C GLN A 17 4.21 6.98 -22.60
N SER A 18 4.08 5.88 -21.84
CA SER A 18 5.12 5.33 -20.96
C SER A 18 5.94 4.18 -21.58
N GLY A 19 5.95 4.05 -22.91
CA GLY A 19 6.45 2.86 -23.64
C GLY A 19 7.89 2.46 -23.32
N ASP A 20 8.80 3.43 -23.19
CA ASP A 20 10.23 3.16 -22.93
C ASP A 20 10.60 3.20 -21.43
N MET A 21 9.67 3.63 -20.57
CA MET A 21 9.94 3.89 -19.16
C MET A 21 10.39 2.62 -18.43
N THR A 22 9.75 1.48 -18.68
CA THR A 22 10.07 0.23 -17.99
C THR A 22 11.48 -0.26 -18.31
N ALA A 23 11.89 -0.18 -19.58
CA ALA A 23 13.25 -0.56 -19.99
C ALA A 23 14.31 0.36 -19.38
N GLN A 24 14.01 1.66 -19.29
CA GLN A 24 14.90 2.64 -18.66
C GLN A 24 15.06 2.38 -17.15
N GLU A 25 13.96 2.17 -16.42
CA GLU A 25 14.03 1.90 -14.97
C GLU A 25 14.74 0.58 -14.67
N LEU A 26 14.56 -0.45 -15.50
CA LEU A 26 15.29 -1.70 -15.34
C LEU A 26 16.80 -1.52 -15.54
N ALA A 27 17.21 -0.69 -16.51
CA ALA A 27 18.62 -0.39 -16.74
C ALA A 27 19.25 0.38 -15.55
N TYR A 28 18.50 1.32 -14.95
CA TYR A 28 18.95 2.02 -13.75
C TYR A 28 19.10 1.07 -12.56
N ILE A 29 18.14 0.17 -12.34
CA ILE A 29 18.26 -0.84 -11.28
C ILE A 29 19.50 -1.71 -11.47
N ASP A 30 19.81 -2.12 -12.70
CA ASP A 30 21.02 -2.91 -12.97
C ASP A 30 22.30 -2.14 -12.62
N GLU A 31 22.39 -0.85 -12.96
CA GLU A 31 23.53 0.01 -12.63
C GLU A 31 23.65 0.24 -11.11
N ASP A 32 22.53 0.57 -10.45
CA ASP A 32 22.51 0.91 -9.04
C ASP A 32 22.77 -0.31 -8.13
N LEU A 33 22.24 -1.49 -8.49
CA LEU A 33 22.55 -2.74 -7.78
C LEU A 33 24.03 -3.11 -7.91
N ALA A 34 24.67 -2.81 -9.05
CA ALA A 34 26.10 -3.05 -9.25
C ALA A 34 26.99 -2.11 -8.41
N SER A 35 26.46 -0.98 -7.95
CA SER A 35 27.21 -0.03 -7.12
C SER A 35 27.47 -0.52 -5.69
N ASP A 36 26.68 -1.50 -5.22
CA ASP A 36 26.71 -2.06 -3.86
C ASP A 36 26.84 -0.98 -2.77
N SER A 37 25.99 0.04 -2.87
CA SER A 37 26.05 1.22 -2.01
C SER A 37 24.68 1.58 -1.47
N LEU A 38 24.64 2.25 -0.31
CA LEU A 38 23.39 2.74 0.28
C LEU A 38 22.66 3.71 -0.67
N GLY A 39 23.41 4.54 -1.41
CA GLY A 39 22.84 5.45 -2.41
C GLY A 39 22.23 4.68 -3.59
N GLY A 40 22.91 3.66 -4.09
CA GLY A 40 22.37 2.79 -5.14
C GLY A 40 21.10 2.08 -4.70
N LEU A 41 21.08 1.52 -3.49
CA LEU A 41 19.87 0.88 -2.95
C LEU A 41 18.70 1.86 -2.75
N ASP A 42 19.00 3.12 -2.42
CA ASP A 42 17.98 4.17 -2.35
C ASP A 42 17.40 4.51 -3.74
N ASN A 43 18.26 4.58 -4.77
CA ASN A 43 17.83 4.77 -6.17
C ASN A 43 17.02 3.58 -6.69
N VAL A 44 17.43 2.35 -6.37
CA VAL A 44 16.68 1.12 -6.71
C VAL A 44 15.26 1.21 -6.17
N ALA A 45 15.08 1.70 -4.93
CA ALA A 45 13.76 1.88 -4.35
C ALA A 45 12.89 2.89 -5.14
N ASP A 46 13.50 3.95 -5.68
CA ASP A 46 12.78 4.93 -6.50
C ASP A 46 12.37 4.35 -7.86
N SER A 47 13.27 3.62 -8.54
CA SER A 47 12.96 2.92 -9.79
C SER A 47 11.90 1.83 -9.60
N LEU A 48 11.94 1.09 -8.49
CA LEU A 48 10.87 0.16 -8.13
C LEU A 48 9.54 0.87 -7.92
N GLY A 49 9.53 2.07 -7.34
CA GLY A 49 8.33 2.90 -7.21
C GLY A 49 7.72 3.30 -8.55
N MET A 50 8.55 3.62 -9.53
CA MET A 50 8.12 3.93 -10.91
C MET A 50 7.56 2.69 -11.62
N LEU A 51 8.27 1.56 -11.57
CA LEU A 51 7.80 0.29 -12.12
C LEU A 51 6.52 -0.19 -11.44
N ALA A 52 6.41 -0.02 -10.12
CA ALA A 52 5.20 -0.35 -9.39
C ALA A 52 4.00 0.45 -9.88
N THR A 53 4.18 1.75 -10.12
CA THR A 53 3.13 2.60 -10.66
C THR A 53 2.72 2.12 -12.06
N TYR A 54 3.69 1.79 -12.91
CA TYR A 54 3.41 1.23 -14.24
C TYR A 54 2.54 -0.02 -14.19
N TYR A 55 2.97 -1.03 -13.44
CA TYR A 55 2.25 -2.29 -13.35
C TYR A 55 0.93 -2.14 -12.59
N GLY A 56 0.84 -1.23 -11.63
CA GLY A 56 -0.42 -0.92 -10.94
C GLY A 56 -1.46 -0.39 -11.92
N VAL A 57 -1.10 0.64 -12.69
CA VAL A 57 -1.96 1.24 -13.72
C VAL A 57 -2.34 0.21 -14.80
N GLN A 58 -1.38 -0.60 -15.24
CA GLN A 58 -1.63 -1.67 -16.20
C GLN A 58 -2.61 -2.72 -15.65
N GLY A 59 -2.47 -3.08 -14.38
CA GLY A 59 -3.34 -4.04 -13.70
C GLY A 59 -4.78 -3.56 -13.61
N GLU A 60 -5.00 -2.32 -13.21
CA GLU A 60 -6.35 -1.75 -13.10
C GLU A 60 -7.05 -1.63 -14.44
N VAL A 61 -6.33 -1.21 -15.48
CA VAL A 61 -6.87 -1.14 -16.85
C VAL A 61 -7.27 -2.53 -17.34
N ALA A 62 -6.40 -3.53 -17.14
CA ALA A 62 -6.66 -4.91 -17.52
C ALA A 62 -7.86 -5.51 -16.75
N ILE A 63 -7.95 -5.31 -15.43
CA ILE A 63 -9.09 -5.76 -14.63
C ILE A 63 -10.39 -5.08 -15.09
N SER A 64 -10.35 -3.77 -15.36
CA SER A 64 -11.50 -3.06 -15.93
C SER A 64 -11.93 -3.61 -17.29
N ASP A 65 -11.00 -4.13 -18.08
CA ASP A 65 -11.25 -4.77 -19.38
C ASP A 65 -11.62 -6.26 -19.26
N ARG A 66 -11.71 -6.79 -18.03
CA ARG A 66 -11.94 -8.21 -17.72
C ARG A 66 -10.83 -9.13 -18.25
N ASP A 67 -9.62 -8.61 -18.34
CA ASP A 67 -8.41 -9.39 -18.63
C ASP A 67 -7.83 -9.96 -17.33
N PRO A 68 -7.79 -11.29 -17.15
CA PRO A 68 -7.27 -11.92 -15.94
C PRO A 68 -5.78 -11.64 -15.70
N ALA A 69 -5.00 -11.26 -16.72
CA ALA A 69 -3.60 -10.87 -16.55
C ALA A 69 -3.43 -9.63 -15.67
N GLY A 70 -4.49 -8.83 -15.49
CA GLY A 70 -4.46 -7.65 -14.63
C GLY A 70 -4.06 -7.95 -13.18
N TRP A 71 -4.43 -9.12 -12.65
CA TRP A 71 -4.05 -9.52 -11.29
C TRP A 71 -2.56 -9.84 -11.14
N GLU A 72 -1.91 -10.36 -12.17
CA GLU A 72 -0.44 -10.53 -12.18
C GLU A 72 0.26 -9.17 -12.12
N HIS A 73 -0.25 -8.18 -12.86
CA HIS A 73 0.29 -6.83 -12.84
C HIS A 73 0.09 -6.14 -11.47
N VAL A 74 -1.08 -6.31 -10.84
CA VAL A 74 -1.34 -5.87 -9.46
C VAL A 74 -0.35 -6.51 -8.50
N SER A 75 -0.14 -7.83 -8.59
CA SER A 75 0.84 -8.54 -7.76
C SER A 75 2.25 -7.98 -7.93
N ARG A 76 2.71 -7.80 -9.17
CA ARG A 76 4.05 -7.26 -9.46
C ARG A 76 4.19 -5.84 -8.90
N SER A 77 3.16 -5.00 -9.06
CA SER A 77 3.13 -3.67 -8.47
C SER A 77 3.32 -3.72 -6.95
N MET A 78 2.54 -4.55 -6.26
CA MET A 78 2.62 -4.69 -4.80
C MET A 78 4.00 -5.18 -4.34
N MET A 79 4.62 -6.14 -5.04
CA MET A 79 5.96 -6.62 -4.70
C MET A 79 7.05 -5.58 -4.91
N TYR A 80 6.95 -4.78 -5.96
CA TYR A 80 7.90 -3.68 -6.17
C TYR A 80 7.73 -2.58 -5.12
N ARG A 81 6.48 -2.25 -4.73
CA ARG A 81 6.22 -1.34 -3.60
C ARG A 81 6.73 -1.90 -2.28
N TYR A 82 6.58 -3.21 -2.05
CA TYR A 82 7.09 -3.88 -0.87
C TYR A 82 8.60 -3.71 -0.74
N TRP A 83 9.36 -4.04 -1.79
CA TRP A 83 10.81 -3.93 -1.73
C TRP A 83 11.30 -2.48 -1.69
N ALA A 84 10.65 -1.56 -2.40
CA ALA A 84 10.92 -0.13 -2.27
C ALA A 84 10.75 0.34 -0.81
N LEU A 85 9.64 -0.06 -0.16
CA LEU A 85 9.38 0.25 1.24
C LEU A 85 10.45 -0.33 2.18
N MET A 86 10.82 -1.61 2.00
CA MET A 86 11.83 -2.27 2.83
C MET A 86 13.20 -1.58 2.70
N LEU A 87 13.61 -1.22 1.48
CA LEU A 87 14.85 -0.49 1.22
C LEU A 87 14.84 0.88 1.88
N LYS A 88 13.80 1.70 1.65
CA LYS A 88 13.69 3.05 2.25
C LYS A 88 13.66 2.99 3.79
N ALA A 89 12.89 2.07 4.36
CA ALA A 89 12.78 1.90 5.82
C ALA A 89 14.12 1.49 6.44
N LYS A 90 14.86 0.58 5.79
CA LYS A 90 16.17 0.14 6.27
C LYS A 90 17.23 1.23 6.11
N ALA A 91 17.23 1.94 4.98
CA ALA A 91 18.11 3.08 4.75
C ALA A 91 17.89 4.17 5.82
N PHE A 92 16.63 4.52 6.11
CA PHE A 92 16.28 5.41 7.21
C PHE A 92 16.82 4.89 8.55
N SER A 93 16.56 3.63 8.91
CA SER A 93 17.04 3.04 10.16
C SER A 93 18.56 3.11 10.31
N LYS A 94 19.31 2.93 9.22
CA LYS A 94 20.79 2.98 9.22
C LYS A 94 21.36 4.39 9.18
N THR A 95 20.55 5.42 8.92
CA THR A 95 21.03 6.80 8.77
C THR A 95 20.38 7.78 9.75
N SER A 96 19.30 7.39 10.43
CA SER A 96 18.54 8.26 11.34
C SER A 96 19.38 8.88 12.46
N PHE A 97 20.43 8.19 12.93
CA PHE A 97 21.35 8.72 13.93
C PHE A 97 22.17 9.94 13.44
N LEU A 98 22.20 10.20 12.13
CA LEU A 98 22.85 11.37 11.51
C LEU A 98 21.93 12.60 11.46
N GLN A 99 20.66 12.48 11.85
CA GLN A 99 19.74 13.61 11.91
C GLN A 99 20.30 14.71 12.82
N GLY A 100 20.25 15.95 12.34
CA GLY A 100 20.88 17.11 13.00
C GLY A 100 22.33 17.36 12.60
N VAL A 101 23.00 16.41 11.94
CA VAL A 101 24.33 16.58 11.33
C VAL A 101 24.25 16.65 9.81
N LYS A 102 23.38 15.85 9.20
CA LYS A 102 23.09 15.87 7.77
C LYS A 102 21.59 15.73 7.52
N THR A 103 21.16 16.15 6.33
CA THR A 103 19.80 15.85 5.85
C THR A 103 19.69 14.35 5.62
N VAL A 104 18.77 13.72 6.34
CA VAL A 104 18.41 12.30 6.17
C VAL A 104 16.95 12.29 5.72
N PRO A 105 16.63 11.70 4.56
CA PRO A 105 15.24 11.55 4.12
C PRO A 105 14.43 10.82 5.20
N ASN A 106 13.25 11.35 5.53
CA ASN A 106 12.29 10.66 6.38
C ASN A 106 11.40 9.74 5.53
N LEU A 107 10.45 9.08 6.17
CA LEU A 107 9.53 8.12 5.57
C LEU A 107 8.12 8.68 5.35
N THR A 108 7.94 10.01 5.43
CA THR A 108 6.61 10.65 5.31
C THR A 108 5.87 10.21 4.03
N ASN A 109 6.56 10.22 2.89
CA ASN A 109 5.98 9.83 1.59
C ASN A 109 5.69 8.33 1.45
N GLN A 110 6.09 7.51 2.43
CA GLN A 110 5.90 6.05 2.42
C GLN A 110 4.75 5.62 3.33
N LEU A 111 4.21 6.53 4.17
CA LEU A 111 3.24 6.19 5.21
C LEU A 111 1.96 5.58 4.63
N SER A 112 1.27 6.31 3.74
CA SER A 112 0.02 5.84 3.12
C SER A 112 0.23 4.59 2.26
N LEU A 113 1.36 4.53 1.56
CA LEU A 113 1.74 3.38 0.74
C LEU A 113 1.93 2.10 1.59
N ALA A 114 2.56 2.21 2.75
CA ALA A 114 2.70 1.10 3.69
C ALA A 114 1.33 0.62 4.21
N GLY A 115 0.41 1.55 4.50
CA GLY A 115 -0.98 1.21 4.86
C GLY A 115 -1.72 0.47 3.74
N CYS A 116 -1.64 0.96 2.50
CA CYS A 116 -2.27 0.32 1.34
C CYS A 116 -1.67 -1.05 1.04
N LEU A 117 -0.35 -1.17 1.13
CA LEU A 117 0.35 -2.44 0.93
C LEU A 117 -0.03 -3.46 2.01
N LEU A 118 -0.14 -3.04 3.27
CA LEU A 118 -0.60 -3.90 4.37
C LEU A 118 -2.02 -4.43 4.08
N ALA A 119 -2.91 -3.58 3.56
CA ALA A 119 -4.26 -4.00 3.16
C ALA A 119 -4.21 -5.08 2.07
N GLY A 120 -3.45 -4.85 0.99
CA GLY A 120 -3.32 -5.83 -0.08
C GLY A 120 -2.70 -7.15 0.38
N LEU A 121 -1.71 -7.12 1.27
CA LEU A 121 -1.08 -8.32 1.81
C LEU A 121 -2.00 -9.11 2.75
N ILE A 122 -2.91 -8.43 3.47
CA ILE A 122 -3.99 -9.07 4.23
C ILE A 122 -4.96 -9.77 3.26
N VAL A 123 -5.37 -9.10 2.18
CA VAL A 123 -6.24 -9.70 1.15
C VAL A 123 -5.63 -10.96 0.56
N ALA A 124 -4.33 -10.91 0.22
CA ALA A 124 -3.57 -12.03 -0.32
C ALA A 124 -3.19 -13.11 0.72
N ASP A 125 -3.53 -12.91 2.00
CA ASP A 125 -3.18 -13.79 3.14
C ASP A 125 -1.67 -14.07 3.27
N ARG A 126 -0.83 -13.13 2.84
CA ARG A 126 0.64 -13.21 2.95
C ARG A 126 1.11 -12.70 4.30
N ARG A 127 0.88 -13.52 5.34
CA ARG A 127 1.19 -13.21 6.75
C ARG A 127 2.65 -12.81 6.98
N ASP A 128 3.57 -13.43 6.27
CA ASP A 128 5.00 -13.14 6.34
C ASP A 128 5.31 -11.70 5.91
N LEU A 129 4.86 -11.30 4.72
CA LEU A 129 5.09 -9.95 4.21
C LEU A 129 4.25 -8.91 4.98
N ALA A 130 3.02 -9.25 5.35
CA ALA A 130 2.15 -8.38 6.13
C ALA A 130 2.77 -8.03 7.50
N ALA A 131 3.45 -9.00 8.14
CA ALA A 131 4.17 -8.74 9.39
C ALA A 131 5.31 -7.75 9.19
N SER A 132 6.14 -7.92 8.16
CA SER A 132 7.23 -6.98 7.86
C SER A 132 6.74 -5.56 7.57
N VAL A 133 5.63 -5.42 6.82
CA VAL A 133 5.03 -4.11 6.55
C VAL A 133 4.42 -3.50 7.82
N ALA A 134 3.74 -4.31 8.65
CA ALA A 134 3.17 -3.85 9.91
C ALA A 134 4.26 -3.35 10.88
N ASP A 135 5.40 -4.04 10.96
CA ASP A 135 6.53 -3.62 11.79
C ASP A 135 7.13 -2.29 11.31
N VAL A 136 7.33 -2.15 10.00
CA VAL A 136 7.80 -0.89 9.40
C VAL A 136 6.81 0.24 9.67
N LEU A 137 5.52 -0.01 9.48
CA LEU A 137 4.46 0.98 9.69
C LEU A 137 4.37 1.39 11.17
N ALA A 138 4.45 0.43 12.11
CA ALA A 138 4.51 0.73 13.53
C ALA A 138 5.75 1.58 13.88
N GLY A 139 6.91 1.28 13.27
CA GLY A 139 8.13 2.07 13.40
C GLY A 139 7.95 3.51 12.90
N MET A 140 7.26 3.72 11.77
CA MET A 140 6.95 5.05 11.25
C MET A 140 6.10 5.89 12.22
N LEU A 141 5.17 5.25 12.94
CA LEU A 141 4.31 5.94 13.92
C LEU A 141 5.02 6.22 15.25
N ALA A 142 5.97 5.37 15.65
CA ALA A 142 6.58 5.41 16.99
C ALA A 142 7.94 6.12 17.05
N ILE A 143 8.71 6.12 15.96
CA ILE A 143 10.07 6.67 15.94
C ILE A 143 10.03 8.16 15.60
N ASN A 144 10.52 8.99 16.52
CA ASN A 144 10.67 10.43 16.31
C ASN A 144 11.49 10.73 15.04
N GLY A 145 10.94 11.59 14.18
CA GLY A 145 11.60 11.98 12.93
C GLY A 145 11.51 10.95 11.80
N ALA A 146 10.82 9.82 12.00
CA ALA A 146 10.51 8.89 10.91
C ALA A 146 9.44 9.44 9.98
N VAL A 147 8.46 10.18 10.51
CA VAL A 147 7.45 10.89 9.75
C VAL A 147 7.34 12.32 10.29
N ASP A 148 7.06 13.27 9.41
CA ASP A 148 6.76 14.65 9.79
C ASP A 148 5.56 14.69 10.75
N ALA A 149 5.76 15.24 11.95
CA ALA A 149 4.75 15.20 13.01
C ALA A 149 3.41 15.84 12.59
N SER A 150 3.47 16.99 11.88
CA SER A 150 2.28 17.68 11.38
C SER A 150 1.52 16.87 10.31
N TYR A 151 2.23 16.06 9.54
CA TYR A 151 1.63 15.14 8.59
C TYR A 151 0.93 14.01 9.36
N LEU A 152 1.64 13.39 10.31
CA LEU A 152 1.14 12.27 11.12
C LEU A 152 -0.10 12.62 11.95
N GLU A 153 -0.18 13.82 12.53
CA GLU A 153 -1.30 14.28 13.35
C GLU A 153 -2.67 14.20 12.64
N GLN A 154 -2.68 14.26 11.31
CA GLN A 154 -3.91 14.26 10.50
C GLN A 154 -4.28 12.85 9.99
N ARG A 155 -3.38 11.87 10.16
CA ARG A 155 -3.49 10.53 9.57
C ARG A 155 -4.33 9.60 10.41
N ARG A 156 -5.24 8.88 9.76
CA ARG A 156 -6.26 8.01 10.38
C ARG A 156 -6.29 6.62 9.78
N PHE A 157 -5.98 6.54 8.49
CA PHE A 157 -5.95 5.30 7.72
C PHE A 157 -4.89 4.32 8.23
N GLU A 158 -3.67 4.78 8.46
CA GLU A 158 -2.52 3.93 8.78
C GLU A 158 -2.60 3.33 10.19
N PRO A 159 -2.99 4.11 11.23
CA PRO A 159 -3.32 3.51 12.52
C PRO A 159 -4.49 2.52 12.44
N PHE A 160 -5.50 2.78 11.60
CA PHE A 160 -6.57 1.81 11.36
C PHE A 160 -6.05 0.52 10.72
N MET A 161 -5.14 0.60 9.75
CA MET A 161 -4.56 -0.59 9.13
C MET A 161 -3.75 -1.45 10.11
N LEU A 162 -3.03 -0.84 11.05
CA LEU A 162 -2.38 -1.57 12.15
C LEU A 162 -3.40 -2.18 13.13
N TRP A 163 -4.51 -1.49 13.42
CA TRP A 163 -5.61 -2.11 14.16
C TRP A 163 -6.15 -3.33 13.43
N LEU A 164 -6.47 -3.22 12.13
CA LEU A 164 -6.99 -4.32 11.34
C LEU A 164 -6.00 -5.49 11.28
N TYR A 165 -4.70 -5.20 11.15
CA TYR A 165 -3.64 -6.20 11.22
C TYR A 165 -3.58 -6.92 12.56
N SER A 166 -3.80 -6.21 13.69
CA SER A 166 -3.88 -6.86 15.01
C SER A 166 -5.03 -7.87 15.08
N VAL A 167 -6.19 -7.55 14.48
CA VAL A 167 -7.33 -8.49 14.38
C VAL A 167 -7.00 -9.67 13.46
N TYR A 168 -6.40 -9.42 12.30
CA TYR A 168 -5.96 -10.43 11.32
C TYR A 168 -4.92 -11.43 11.87
N SER A 169 -3.96 -10.91 12.63
CA SER A 169 -2.88 -11.69 13.25
C SER A 169 -3.30 -12.32 14.58
N GLN A 170 -4.49 -11.97 15.10
CA GLN A 170 -4.93 -12.31 16.47
C GLN A 170 -3.95 -11.81 17.54
N GLY A 171 -3.25 -10.72 17.25
CA GLY A 171 -2.33 -10.04 18.15
C GLY A 171 -3.02 -8.94 18.97
N GLU A 172 -2.23 -8.27 19.80
CA GLU A 172 -2.71 -7.11 20.54
C GLU A 172 -2.62 -5.84 19.69
N THR A 173 -3.67 -5.02 19.71
CA THR A 173 -3.61 -3.66 19.16
C THR A 173 -2.65 -2.81 20.00
N LEU A 174 -1.79 -2.04 19.32
CA LEU A 174 -0.90 -1.07 19.95
C LEU A 174 -1.67 -0.10 20.87
N PRO A 175 -1.19 0.15 22.11
CA PRO A 175 -1.88 1.02 23.07
C PRO A 175 -2.19 2.42 22.53
N GLU A 176 -1.29 2.97 21.72
CA GLU A 176 -1.40 4.29 21.11
C GLU A 176 -2.67 4.35 20.25
N ILE A 177 -2.89 3.34 19.41
CA ILE A 177 -4.02 3.25 18.48
C ILE A 177 -5.35 3.15 19.24
N LYS A 178 -5.41 2.42 20.36
CA LYS A 178 -6.64 2.24 21.16
C LYS A 178 -7.23 3.56 21.66
N SER A 179 -6.39 4.58 21.83
CA SER A 179 -6.77 5.90 22.33
C SER A 179 -7.03 6.94 21.23
N MET A 180 -6.71 6.62 19.97
CA MET A 180 -6.84 7.54 18.86
C MET A 180 -8.27 7.60 18.34
N ASN A 181 -8.71 8.79 17.93
CA ASN A 181 -9.90 8.93 17.10
C ASN A 181 -9.51 8.64 15.65
N LEU A 182 -9.99 7.53 15.09
CA LEU A 182 -9.67 7.08 13.73
C LEU A 182 -10.63 7.63 12.66
N GLY A 183 -11.42 8.66 12.98
CA GLY A 183 -12.29 9.33 12.02
C GLY A 183 -13.33 8.36 11.43
N VAL A 184 -13.45 8.33 10.10
CA VAL A 184 -14.39 7.45 9.40
C VAL A 184 -14.14 5.96 9.71
N TYR A 185 -12.90 5.58 10.00
CA TYR A 185 -12.54 4.20 10.33
C TYR A 185 -12.99 3.79 11.74
N GLN A 186 -13.24 4.75 12.64
CA GLN A 186 -13.73 4.45 13.99
C GLN A 186 -15.09 3.75 13.96
N GLU A 187 -15.95 4.11 12.99
CA GLU A 187 -17.25 3.48 12.83
C GLU A 187 -17.14 2.00 12.46
N VAL A 188 -16.15 1.61 11.64
CA VAL A 188 -15.89 0.21 11.30
C VAL A 188 -15.52 -0.60 12.54
N ILE A 189 -14.69 -0.03 13.42
CA ILE A 189 -14.29 -0.68 14.68
C ILE A 189 -15.49 -0.84 15.60
N ASN A 190 -16.28 0.23 15.76
CA ASN A 190 -17.44 0.23 16.66
C ASN A 190 -18.51 -0.76 16.20
N GLU A 191 -18.75 -0.84 14.89
CA GLU A 191 -19.74 -1.72 14.30
C GLU A 191 -19.17 -3.10 13.92
N TRP A 192 -17.95 -3.45 14.33
CA TRP A 192 -17.27 -4.68 13.90
C TRP A 192 -18.10 -5.94 14.15
N SER A 193 -18.91 -6.01 15.20
CA SER A 193 -19.78 -7.17 15.47
C SER A 193 -21.22 -7.01 14.98
N ASN A 194 -21.59 -5.85 14.43
CA ASN A 194 -22.94 -5.53 13.96
C ASN A 194 -22.97 -5.44 12.43
N GLU A 195 -23.47 -6.47 11.76
CA GLU A 195 -23.48 -6.56 10.29
C GLU A 195 -24.16 -5.35 9.61
N GLN A 196 -25.32 -4.93 10.09
CA GLN A 196 -26.08 -3.83 9.47
C GLN A 196 -25.40 -2.49 9.70
N GLY A 197 -24.86 -2.26 10.90
CA GLY A 197 -24.10 -1.04 11.21
C GLY A 197 -22.81 -0.98 10.40
N LEU A 198 -22.13 -2.11 10.24
CA LEU A 198 -20.90 -2.22 9.46
C LEU A 198 -21.13 -1.94 7.98
N ALA A 199 -22.24 -2.42 7.39
CA ALA A 199 -22.59 -2.10 6.01
C ALA A 199 -22.63 -0.58 5.76
N GLN A 200 -23.24 0.17 6.67
CA GLN A 200 -23.31 1.64 6.59
C GLN A 200 -21.93 2.29 6.76
N ALA A 201 -21.10 1.78 7.68
CA ALA A 201 -19.73 2.26 7.86
C ALA A 201 -18.88 2.04 6.60
N LEU A 202 -19.04 0.89 5.93
CA LEU A 202 -18.31 0.56 4.70
C LEU A 202 -18.77 1.38 3.49
N GLU A 203 -20.05 1.72 3.40
CA GLU A 203 -20.53 2.69 2.40
C GLU A 203 -19.87 4.07 2.56
N LYS A 204 -19.66 4.51 3.82
CA LYS A 204 -18.92 5.74 4.11
C LYS A 204 -17.46 5.61 3.74
N LEU A 205 -16.82 4.47 4.02
CA LEU A 205 -15.44 4.21 3.58
C LEU A 205 -15.30 4.23 2.06
N CYS A 206 -16.23 3.64 1.31
CA CYS A 206 -16.22 3.75 -0.16
C CYS A 206 -16.24 5.22 -0.64
N LYS A 207 -17.03 6.07 0.02
CA LYS A 207 -17.08 7.52 -0.30
C LYS A 207 -15.79 8.22 0.12
N TYR A 208 -15.20 7.83 1.25
CA TYR A 208 -13.91 8.34 1.72
C TYR A 208 -12.80 8.01 0.73
N HIS A 209 -12.72 6.76 0.27
CA HIS A 209 -11.77 6.31 -0.74
C HIS A 209 -11.88 7.15 -2.01
N LEU A 210 -13.08 7.27 -2.59
CA LEU A 210 -13.34 8.13 -3.77
C LEU A 210 -13.06 9.62 -3.57
N SER A 211 -12.86 10.08 -2.34
CA SER A 211 -12.47 11.46 -2.04
C SER A 211 -10.97 11.61 -1.85
N ASN A 212 -10.22 10.50 -1.74
CA ASN A 212 -8.80 10.46 -1.40
C ASN A 212 -7.96 9.55 -2.33
N PHE A 213 -8.47 9.27 -3.53
CA PHE A 213 -7.83 8.44 -4.56
C PHE A 213 -7.14 9.23 -5.68
N GLU A 214 -7.28 10.55 -5.71
CA GLU A 214 -6.61 11.41 -6.69
C GLU A 214 -6.06 12.65 -5.98
N ASP A 215 -4.86 13.08 -6.38
CA ASP A 215 -4.27 14.34 -5.93
C ASP A 215 -4.76 15.49 -6.82
N SER A 216 -5.79 16.20 -6.33
CA SER A 216 -6.32 17.40 -7.01
C SER A 216 -5.48 18.66 -6.75
N GLY A 217 -4.31 18.53 -6.13
CA GLY A 217 -3.50 19.62 -5.60
C GLY A 217 -4.05 20.19 -4.29
N GLY A 218 -3.19 20.87 -3.53
CA GLY A 218 -3.53 21.47 -2.24
C GLY A 218 -2.58 21.03 -1.13
N ALA A 219 -3.00 21.21 0.11
CA ALA A 219 -2.21 20.83 1.29
C ALA A 219 -2.44 19.37 1.74
N TRP A 220 -3.52 18.74 1.26
CA TRP A 220 -3.85 17.37 1.60
C TRP A 220 -3.20 16.42 0.61
N ASP A 221 -2.50 15.42 1.14
CA ASP A 221 -1.87 14.35 0.36
C ASP A 221 -2.75 13.09 0.47
N PRO A 222 -3.47 12.70 -0.61
CA PRO A 222 -4.42 11.59 -0.58
C PRO A 222 -3.78 10.22 -0.36
N GLU A 223 -4.40 9.39 0.48
CA GLU A 223 -3.82 8.10 0.87
C GLU A 223 -3.74 7.08 -0.27
N PHE A 224 -4.72 7.12 -1.18
CA PHE A 224 -4.92 6.07 -2.17
C PHE A 224 -4.42 6.44 -3.56
N LYS A 225 -3.76 7.60 -3.74
CA LYS A 225 -3.40 8.20 -5.05
C LYS A 225 -2.48 7.39 -5.96
N TYR A 226 -2.06 6.21 -5.53
CA TYR A 226 -1.08 5.38 -6.23
C TYR A 226 -1.71 4.06 -6.64
N ALA A 227 -1.73 3.80 -7.95
CA ALA A 227 -2.12 2.51 -8.48
C ALA A 227 -1.31 1.34 -7.87
N PRO A 228 -1.96 0.20 -7.58
CA PRO A 228 -3.35 -0.12 -7.92
C PRO A 228 -4.37 0.25 -6.82
N PHE A 229 -3.97 1.10 -5.87
CA PHE A 229 -4.76 1.36 -4.66
C PHE A 229 -5.81 2.45 -4.84
N ASP A 230 -5.78 3.20 -5.94
CA ASP A 230 -6.75 4.25 -6.28
C ASP A 230 -8.05 3.68 -6.85
N LEU A 231 -8.00 2.60 -7.64
CA LEU A 231 -9.21 1.95 -8.15
C LEU A 231 -9.52 0.62 -7.48
N LEU A 232 -8.56 -0.04 -6.84
CA LEU A 232 -8.82 -1.23 -6.03
C LEU A 232 -8.83 -0.88 -4.53
N PRO A 233 -10.02 -0.86 -3.87
CA PRO A 233 -10.15 -0.49 -2.47
C PRO A 233 -9.72 -1.66 -1.55
N LEU A 234 -8.44 -1.99 -1.57
CA LEU A 234 -7.87 -3.14 -0.85
C LEU A 234 -8.09 -3.05 0.67
N GLU A 235 -8.22 -1.86 1.23
CA GLU A 235 -8.57 -1.65 2.64
C GLU A 235 -9.97 -2.17 2.99
N ILE A 236 -10.92 -2.05 2.07
CA ILE A 236 -12.27 -2.58 2.24
C ILE A 236 -12.26 -4.09 2.08
N HIS A 237 -11.52 -4.60 1.09
CA HIS A 237 -11.37 -6.03 0.89
C HIS A 237 -10.60 -6.73 2.02
N ALA A 238 -9.63 -6.05 2.64
CA ALA A 238 -8.94 -6.52 3.83
C ALA A 238 -9.92 -6.70 5.00
N ILE A 239 -10.86 -5.76 5.20
CA ILE A 239 -11.93 -5.92 6.20
C ILE A 239 -12.75 -7.18 5.92
N PHE A 240 -13.17 -7.40 4.66
CA PHE A 240 -13.90 -8.60 4.29
C PHE A 240 -13.12 -9.88 4.58
N ARG A 241 -11.83 -9.91 4.20
CA ARG A 241 -10.94 -11.06 4.44
C ARG A 241 -10.82 -11.39 5.93
N VAL A 242 -10.55 -10.39 6.76
CA VAL A 242 -10.40 -10.59 8.22
C VAL A 242 -11.70 -11.09 8.84
N ARG A 243 -12.86 -10.58 8.41
CA ARG A 243 -14.16 -11.06 8.88
C ARG A 243 -14.42 -12.51 8.52
N GLN A 244 -14.14 -12.88 7.26
CA GLN A 244 -14.29 -14.26 6.79
C GLN A 244 -13.40 -15.21 7.61
N GLN A 245 -12.15 -14.82 7.90
CA GLN A 245 -11.25 -15.62 8.74
C GLN A 245 -11.78 -15.82 10.17
N LEU A 246 -12.51 -14.84 10.71
CA LEU A 246 -13.17 -14.93 12.02
C LEU A 246 -14.54 -15.65 11.99
N GLY A 247 -14.98 -16.12 10.82
CA GLY A 247 -16.29 -16.74 10.65
C GLY A 247 -17.47 -15.75 10.79
N LEU A 248 -17.21 -14.45 10.62
CA LEU A 248 -18.22 -13.40 10.66
C LEU A 248 -18.84 -13.19 9.27
N THR A 249 -20.14 -12.89 9.21
CA THR A 249 -20.81 -12.56 7.96
C THR A 249 -20.21 -11.31 7.33
N THR A 250 -19.90 -11.37 6.03
CA THR A 250 -19.50 -10.19 5.26
C THR A 250 -20.75 -9.39 4.88
N PRO A 251 -20.84 -8.10 5.26
CA PRO A 251 -22.00 -7.28 4.91
C PRO A 251 -22.06 -7.03 3.39
N VAL A 252 -23.28 -6.90 2.87
CA VAL A 252 -23.51 -6.49 1.47
C VAL A 252 -23.39 -4.98 1.38
N VAL A 253 -22.46 -4.49 0.56
CA VAL A 253 -22.21 -3.06 0.34
C VAL A 253 -22.42 -2.75 -1.13
N SER A 254 -23.32 -1.81 -1.43
CA SER A 254 -23.56 -1.37 -2.81
C SER A 254 -22.69 -0.15 -3.11
N SER A 255 -21.56 -0.37 -3.79
CA SER A 255 -20.66 0.69 -4.20
C SER A 255 -20.10 0.44 -5.59
N PRO A 256 -20.05 1.47 -6.47
CA PRO A 256 -19.38 1.36 -7.76
C PRO A 256 -17.89 1.01 -7.69
N LEU A 257 -17.24 1.21 -6.54
CA LEU A 257 -15.84 0.83 -6.30
C LEU A 257 -15.65 -0.68 -6.12
N LEU A 258 -16.68 -1.38 -5.65
CA LEU A 258 -16.63 -2.82 -5.40
C LEU A 258 -17.09 -3.57 -6.66
N PHE A 259 -16.51 -3.20 -7.81
CA PHE A 259 -16.83 -3.77 -9.11
C PHE A 259 -16.08 -5.07 -9.37
N ALA A 260 -14.88 -5.23 -8.79
CA ALA A 260 -14.18 -6.51 -8.74
C ALA A 260 -14.95 -7.42 -7.79
N GLU A 261 -15.39 -8.58 -8.28
CA GLU A 261 -16.14 -9.52 -7.45
C GLU A 261 -15.22 -10.07 -6.36
N ALA A 262 -15.77 -10.36 -5.17
CA ALA A 262 -15.00 -10.94 -4.07
C ALA A 262 -14.26 -12.24 -4.45
N ALA A 263 -14.80 -13.00 -5.41
CA ALA A 263 -14.18 -14.20 -5.97
C ALA A 263 -12.93 -13.90 -6.82
N GLU A 264 -12.83 -12.73 -7.44
CA GLU A 264 -11.66 -12.32 -8.23
C GLU A 264 -10.50 -11.91 -7.32
N LEU A 265 -10.75 -11.52 -6.07
CA LEU A 265 -9.71 -11.16 -5.12
C LEU A 265 -8.97 -12.36 -4.50
N GLU A 266 -9.54 -13.57 -4.60
CA GLU A 266 -8.80 -14.81 -4.33
C GLU A 266 -7.64 -15.01 -5.32
N SER A 267 -7.63 -14.27 -6.43
CA SER A 267 -6.55 -14.27 -7.43
C SER A 267 -5.48 -13.21 -7.21
N VAL A 268 -5.57 -12.39 -6.15
CA VAL A 268 -4.44 -11.55 -5.67
C VAL A 268 -3.39 -12.48 -5.03
N GLY A 269 -2.81 -13.35 -5.84
CA GLY A 269 -1.65 -14.15 -5.47
C GLY A 269 -0.42 -13.26 -5.56
N ILE A 270 0.40 -13.24 -4.51
CA ILE A 270 1.69 -12.54 -4.54
C ILE A 270 2.71 -13.42 -5.26
N ILE A 271 3.10 -12.99 -6.45
CA ILE A 271 4.07 -13.62 -7.34
C ILE A 271 5.42 -12.89 -7.20
N SER A 272 6.47 -13.66 -6.97
CA SER A 272 7.85 -13.19 -7.05
C SER A 272 8.38 -13.38 -8.48
N ASP A 273 9.09 -12.39 -8.99
CA ASP A 273 9.81 -12.47 -10.26
C ASP A 273 11.32 -12.29 -10.07
N GLN A 274 12.08 -12.41 -11.16
CA GLN A 274 13.54 -12.34 -11.11
C GLN A 274 14.07 -11.00 -10.59
N LEU A 275 13.33 -9.90 -10.79
CA LEU A 275 13.76 -8.60 -10.26
C LEU A 275 13.60 -8.58 -8.74
N VAL A 276 12.47 -9.06 -8.24
CA VAL A 276 12.20 -9.21 -6.81
C VAL A 276 13.30 -10.04 -6.13
N GLU A 277 13.65 -11.20 -6.69
CA GLU A 277 14.70 -12.08 -6.14
C GLU A 277 16.07 -11.40 -6.10
N ARG A 278 16.42 -10.63 -7.14
CA ARG A 278 17.70 -9.89 -7.19
C ARG A 278 17.76 -8.78 -6.15
N VAL A 279 16.66 -8.04 -5.98
CA VAL A 279 16.57 -6.96 -4.99
C VAL A 279 16.61 -7.51 -3.58
N GLU A 280 15.90 -8.61 -3.31
CA GLU A 280 15.97 -9.33 -2.04
C GLU A 280 17.40 -9.76 -1.71
N ALA A 281 18.10 -10.39 -2.66
CA ALA A 281 19.48 -10.82 -2.46
C ALA A 281 20.42 -9.63 -2.15
N ALA A 282 20.23 -8.50 -2.83
CA ALA A 282 21.01 -7.28 -2.56
C ALA A 282 20.68 -6.68 -1.18
N TYR A 283 19.40 -6.67 -0.79
CA TYR A 283 18.96 -6.22 0.53
C TYR A 283 19.61 -7.04 1.65
N GLU A 284 19.52 -8.37 1.56
CA GLU A 284 20.08 -9.29 2.54
C GLU A 284 21.61 -9.17 2.60
N GLY A 285 22.26 -9.14 1.43
CA GLY A 285 23.71 -9.01 1.32
C GLY A 285 24.26 -7.71 1.91
N PHE A 286 23.54 -6.59 1.77
CA PHE A 286 24.01 -5.28 2.22
C PHE A 286 23.64 -4.95 3.67
N PHE A 287 22.46 -5.38 4.14
CA PHE A 287 21.92 -4.91 5.43
C PHE A 287 21.86 -5.96 6.55
N VAL A 288 21.89 -7.25 6.22
CA VAL A 288 21.66 -8.34 7.18
C VAL A 288 22.94 -9.11 7.50
N LEU A 289 23.79 -9.34 6.49
CA LEU A 289 25.14 -9.88 6.65
C LEU A 289 26.12 -8.85 7.23
#